data_AF-V9EP94-F1
#
_entry.id   AF-V9EP94-F1
#
_cell.length_a   1.000
_cell.length_b   1.000
_cell.length_c   1.000
_cell.angle_alpha   90.00
_cell.angle_beta   90.00
_cell.angle_gamma   90.00
#
_symmetry.space_group_name_H-M   'P 1'
#
loop_
_entity.id
_entity.type
_entity.pdbx_description
1 polymer ?
#
loop_
_entity_poly.entity_id
_entity_poly.type
_entity_poly.pdbx_seq_one_letter_code
_entity_poly.pdbx_strand_id
1 'polypeptide(L)'
;MEAAERARREQLRRTREEAAYLDRVDKKECPSCGNPQSYSELTQKRKKCPNCGVTYKSRIAWSDVAKDFLTRMEEFQQQCKDRQREKQEEFERQELQNCKPEDDSEDTKKTWEDIRDEFLGRLQLDLEYREMSRAAIWEEIQRECSFSPSITRRAQQLELGDFEERYRRDLDERRLRHEQLAARAEAAAKREREFERRNASVKAKKHFALSAPFQERLRQDIAKRRARERQ
;
A
#
# COMPACT_ATOMS: atom_id res chain seq x y z
N MET A 1 33.51 -8.64 25.52
CA MET A 1 32.33 -7.77 25.29
C MET A 1 31.73 -7.99 23.91
N GLU A 2 32.55 -8.07 22.86
CA GLU A 2 32.09 -8.22 21.46
C GLU A 2 31.33 -9.54 21.16
N ALA A 3 31.77 -10.68 21.72
CA ALA A 3 31.09 -11.97 21.53
C ALA A 3 29.67 -12.01 22.12
N ALA A 4 29.47 -11.34 23.26
CA ALA A 4 28.16 -11.23 23.90
C ALA A 4 27.20 -10.34 23.09
N GLU A 5 27.71 -9.22 22.54
CA GLU A 5 26.95 -8.36 21.63
C GLU A 5 26.57 -9.09 20.33
N ARG A 6 27.48 -9.90 19.76
CA ARG A 6 27.18 -10.74 18.60
C ARG A 6 26.09 -11.78 18.91
N ALA A 7 26.18 -12.46 20.04
CA ALA A 7 25.15 -13.43 20.46
C ALA A 7 23.78 -12.77 20.66
N ARG A 8 23.74 -11.58 21.28
CA ARG A 8 22.51 -10.80 21.47
C ARG A 8 21.86 -10.40 20.15
N ARG A 9 22.65 -9.94 19.17
CA ARG A 9 22.16 -9.55 17.85
C ARG A 9 21.60 -10.75 17.07
N GLU A 10 22.27 -11.89 17.16
CA GLU A 10 21.81 -13.13 16.51
C GLU A 10 20.52 -13.63 17.14
N GLN A 11 20.40 -13.58 18.47
CA GLN A 11 19.16 -13.94 19.16
C GLN A 11 18.01 -13.03 18.73
N LEU A 12 18.22 -11.71 18.67
CA LEU A 12 17.21 -10.76 18.19
C LEU A 12 16.80 -11.03 16.73
N ARG A 13 17.77 -11.36 15.86
CA ARG A 13 17.48 -11.74 14.47
C ARG A 13 16.59 -12.97 14.42
N ARG A 14 16.97 -14.03 15.14
CA ARG A 14 16.22 -15.28 15.21
C ARG A 14 14.80 -15.08 15.72
N THR A 15 14.61 -14.30 16.79
CA THR A 15 13.27 -14.02 17.33
C THR A 15 12.37 -13.28 16.33
N ARG A 16 12.93 -12.35 15.54
CA ARG A 16 12.18 -11.67 14.47
C ARG A 16 11.76 -12.62 13.36
N GLU A 17 12.66 -13.52 12.96
CA GLU A 17 12.37 -14.52 11.94
C GLU A 17 11.35 -15.57 12.42
N GLU A 18 11.45 -16.00 13.68
CA GLU A 18 10.47 -16.88 14.33
C GLU A 18 9.07 -16.25 14.38
N ALA A 19 8.97 -14.97 14.78
CA ALA A 19 7.70 -14.23 14.79
C ALA A 19 7.09 -14.11 13.38
N ALA A 20 7.89 -13.67 12.40
CA ALA A 20 7.44 -13.56 11.01
C ALA A 20 6.97 -14.91 10.43
N TYR A 21 7.60 -16.01 10.84
CA TYR A 21 7.15 -17.35 10.45
C TYR A 21 5.85 -17.76 11.12
N LEU A 22 5.65 -17.43 12.40
CA LEU A 22 4.40 -17.71 13.12
C LEU A 22 3.21 -16.95 12.52
N ASP A 23 3.43 -15.75 11.99
CA ASP A 23 2.38 -14.95 11.34
C ASP A 23 1.95 -15.51 9.96
N ARG A 24 2.73 -16.41 9.37
CA ARG A 24 2.38 -17.03 8.09
C ARG A 24 1.15 -17.94 8.24
N VAL A 25 0.12 -17.71 7.43
CA VAL A 25 -1.13 -18.49 7.44
C VAL A 25 -0.90 -19.91 6.86
N ASP A 26 -0.22 -20.00 5.72
CA ASP A 26 -0.01 -21.27 4.99
C ASP A 26 1.22 -22.05 5.50
N LYS A 27 1.24 -22.37 6.79
CA LYS A 27 2.24 -23.27 7.36
C LYS A 27 1.94 -24.71 6.94
N LYS A 28 3.00 -25.49 6.75
CA LYS A 28 2.84 -26.94 6.53
C LYS A 28 2.49 -27.58 7.86
N GLU A 29 1.58 -28.54 7.85
CA GLU A 29 1.12 -29.28 9.01
C GLU A 29 1.21 -30.77 8.79
N CYS A 30 1.28 -31.52 9.88
CA CYS A 30 1.29 -32.97 9.81
C CYS A 30 -0.15 -33.45 9.55
N PRO A 31 -0.41 -34.22 8.47
CA PRO A 31 -1.76 -34.68 8.18
C PRO A 31 -2.29 -35.69 9.23
N SER A 32 -1.42 -36.31 10.01
CA SER A 32 -1.82 -37.31 11.01
C SER A 32 -2.13 -36.72 12.40
N CYS A 33 -1.44 -35.66 12.81
CA CYS A 33 -1.63 -35.05 14.14
C CYS A 33 -2.00 -33.57 14.12
N GLY A 34 -2.06 -32.94 12.93
CA GLY A 34 -2.41 -31.53 12.77
C GLY A 34 -1.34 -30.54 13.27
N ASN A 35 -0.20 -31.01 13.80
CA ASN A 35 0.82 -30.11 14.30
C ASN A 35 1.46 -29.31 13.14
N PRO A 36 1.50 -27.97 13.22
CA PRO A 36 2.21 -27.15 12.25
C PRO A 36 3.72 -27.36 12.41
N GLN A 37 4.42 -27.35 11.28
CA GLN A 37 5.87 -27.35 11.21
C GLN A 37 6.39 -26.10 11.94
N SER A 38 7.33 -26.29 12.85
CA SER A 38 7.96 -25.22 13.61
C SER A 38 9.09 -24.55 12.81
N TYR A 39 9.45 -23.32 13.18
CA TYR A 39 10.54 -22.57 12.53
C TYR A 39 11.90 -23.29 12.65
N SER A 40 12.17 -23.94 13.79
CA SER A 40 13.39 -24.75 13.97
C SER A 40 13.43 -25.98 13.06
N GLU A 41 12.29 -26.64 12.83
CA GLU A 41 12.20 -27.75 11.88
C GLU A 41 12.37 -27.29 10.43
N LEU A 42 11.83 -26.12 10.08
CA LEU A 42 11.98 -25.53 8.75
C LEU A 42 13.44 -25.16 8.47
N THR A 43 14.09 -24.45 9.39
CA THR A 43 15.50 -24.03 9.25
C THR A 43 16.46 -25.22 9.19
N GLN A 44 16.17 -26.29 9.92
CA GLN A 44 16.91 -27.57 9.85
C GLN A 44 16.53 -28.43 8.64
N LYS A 45 15.68 -27.94 7.73
CA LYS A 45 15.19 -28.67 6.54
C LYS A 45 14.54 -30.03 6.85
N ARG A 46 13.96 -30.19 8.05
CA ARG A 46 13.25 -31.40 8.46
C ARG A 46 11.90 -31.49 7.77
N LYS A 47 11.68 -32.54 6.99
CA LYS A 47 10.44 -32.74 6.23
C LYS A 47 9.41 -33.62 6.94
N LYS A 48 9.82 -34.38 7.96
CA LYS A 48 8.99 -35.37 8.66
C LYS A 48 8.64 -34.87 10.06
N CYS A 49 7.40 -35.14 10.49
CA CYS A 49 6.95 -34.86 11.85
C CYS A 49 7.71 -35.76 12.85
N PRO A 50 8.22 -35.22 13.98
CA PRO A 50 8.95 -35.99 14.98
C PRO A 50 8.06 -36.99 15.73
N ASN A 51 6.75 -36.71 15.85
CA ASN A 51 5.81 -37.59 16.54
C ASN A 51 5.27 -38.70 15.63
N CYS A 52 4.88 -38.35 14.40
CA CYS A 52 4.20 -39.29 13.50
C CYS A 52 5.09 -39.88 12.40
N GLY A 53 6.26 -39.32 12.13
CA GLY A 53 7.15 -39.73 11.04
C GLY A 53 6.65 -39.39 9.62
N VAL A 54 5.44 -38.86 9.49
CA VAL A 54 4.81 -38.48 8.21
C VAL A 54 5.33 -37.13 7.73
N THR A 55 5.41 -36.95 6.41
CA THR A 55 5.86 -35.71 5.78
C THR A 55 4.87 -34.56 6.00
N TYR A 56 5.38 -33.39 6.40
CA TYR A 56 4.59 -32.16 6.49
C TYR A 56 4.00 -31.76 5.13
N LYS A 57 2.70 -31.50 5.07
CA LYS A 57 1.96 -31.09 3.86
C LYS A 57 1.24 -29.77 4.12
N SER A 58 0.84 -29.04 3.06
CA SER A 58 -0.05 -27.90 3.22
C SER A 58 -1.43 -28.38 3.69
N ARG A 59 -2.09 -27.60 4.55
CA ARG A 59 -3.44 -27.89 5.08
C ARG A 59 -4.46 -28.13 3.98
N ILE A 60 -4.40 -27.31 2.94
CA ILE A 60 -5.19 -27.45 1.72
C ILE A 60 -4.18 -27.52 0.58
N ALA A 61 -4.07 -28.66 -0.10
CA ALA A 61 -3.33 -28.75 -1.33
C ALA A 61 -4.24 -28.42 -2.51
N TRP A 62 -3.69 -27.78 -3.55
CA TRP A 62 -4.43 -27.52 -4.77
C TRP A 62 -5.02 -28.81 -5.36
N SER A 63 -4.32 -29.94 -5.26
CA SER A 63 -4.81 -31.25 -5.69
C SER A 63 -6.14 -31.65 -5.08
N ASP A 64 -6.40 -31.22 -3.84
CA ASP A 64 -7.58 -31.65 -3.07
C ASP A 64 -8.80 -30.82 -3.45
N VAL A 65 -8.61 -29.55 -3.80
CA VAL A 65 -9.69 -28.61 -4.16
C VAL A 65 -9.85 -28.42 -5.67
N ALA A 66 -8.87 -28.81 -6.48
CA ALA A 66 -8.86 -28.53 -7.91
C ALA A 66 -10.05 -29.16 -8.64
N LYS A 67 -10.44 -30.39 -8.31
CA LYS A 67 -11.56 -31.08 -8.98
C LYS A 67 -12.87 -30.32 -8.75
N ASP A 68 -13.23 -30.10 -7.49
CA ASP A 68 -14.45 -29.37 -7.13
C ASP A 68 -14.47 -27.96 -7.69
N PHE A 69 -13.32 -27.26 -7.70
CA PHE A 69 -13.20 -25.95 -8.29
C PHE A 69 -13.48 -25.96 -9.80
N LEU A 70 -12.85 -26.89 -10.54
CA LEU A 70 -13.04 -27.01 -11.99
C LEU A 70 -14.47 -27.41 -12.33
N THR A 71 -15.08 -28.34 -11.60
CA THR A 71 -16.48 -28.72 -11.79
C THR A 71 -17.41 -27.51 -11.59
N ARG A 72 -17.24 -26.74 -10.52
CA ARG A 72 -18.03 -25.51 -10.29
C ARG A 72 -17.84 -24.48 -11.39
N MET A 73 -16.62 -24.37 -11.92
CA MET A 73 -16.32 -23.46 -13.03
C MET A 73 -17.00 -23.90 -14.33
N GLU A 74 -17.03 -25.20 -14.62
CA GLU A 74 -17.74 -25.78 -15.75
C GLU A 74 -19.27 -25.59 -15.64
N GLU A 75 -19.84 -25.87 -14.46
CA GLU A 75 -21.26 -25.63 -14.16
C GLU A 75 -21.63 -24.15 -14.34
N PHE A 76 -20.80 -23.24 -13.83
CA PHE A 76 -21.02 -21.81 -13.98
C PHE A 76 -20.98 -21.37 -15.44
N GLN A 77 -20.00 -21.86 -16.22
CA GLN A 77 -19.93 -21.57 -17.65
C GLN A 77 -21.16 -22.10 -18.40
N GLN A 78 -21.65 -23.28 -18.03
CA GLN A 78 -22.84 -23.87 -18.62
C GLN A 78 -24.08 -23.03 -18.31
N GLN A 79 -24.27 -22.62 -17.04
CA GLN A 79 -25.37 -21.73 -16.64
C GLN A 79 -25.32 -20.38 -17.36
N CYS A 80 -24.13 -19.80 -17.55
CA CYS A 80 -23.99 -18.56 -18.33
C CYS A 80 -24.44 -18.74 -19.78
N LYS A 81 -24.04 -19.84 -20.43
CA LYS A 81 -24.46 -20.15 -21.81
C LYS A 81 -25.96 -20.38 -21.91
N ASP A 82 -26.53 -21.12 -20.96
CA ASP A 82 -27.97 -21.41 -20.96
C ASP A 82 -28.79 -20.16 -20.71
N ARG A 83 -28.37 -19.29 -19.78
CA ARG A 83 -29.00 -17.98 -19.57
C ARG A 83 -28.89 -17.07 -20.79
N GLN A 84 -27.77 -17.12 -21.52
CA GLN A 84 -27.61 -16.36 -22.77
C GLN A 84 -28.54 -16.87 -23.87
N ARG A 85 -28.68 -18.20 -23.98
CA ARG A 85 -29.60 -18.86 -24.91
C ARG A 85 -31.05 -18.51 -24.59
N GLU A 86 -31.45 -18.59 -23.34
CA GLU A 86 -32.81 -18.22 -22.89
C GLU A 86 -33.15 -16.77 -23.26
N LYS A 87 -32.20 -15.85 -23.05
CA LYS A 87 -32.36 -14.44 -23.46
C LYS A 87 -32.51 -14.28 -24.98
N GLN A 88 -31.76 -15.05 -25.77
CA GLN A 88 -31.87 -15.02 -27.23
C GLN A 88 -33.23 -15.57 -27.67
N GLU A 89 -33.68 -16.70 -27.12
CA GLU A 89 -34.99 -17.28 -27.43
C GLU A 89 -36.15 -16.38 -26.98
N GLU A 90 -36.00 -15.64 -25.88
CA GLU A 90 -36.96 -14.63 -25.43
C GLU A 90 -36.99 -13.43 -26.37
N PHE A 91 -35.82 -12.96 -26.82
CA PHE A 91 -35.70 -11.90 -27.82
C PHE A 91 -36.33 -12.30 -29.16
N GLU A 92 -36.03 -13.49 -29.68
CA GLU A 92 -36.64 -14.01 -30.91
C GLU A 92 -38.17 -14.15 -30.78
N ARG A 93 -38.67 -14.59 -29.62
CA ARG A 93 -40.11 -14.62 -29.35
C ARG A 93 -40.75 -13.24 -29.33
N GLN A 94 -40.06 -12.24 -28.75
CA GLN A 94 -40.52 -10.86 -28.79
C GLN A 94 -40.48 -10.28 -30.20
N GLU A 95 -39.45 -10.55 -30.99
CA GLU A 95 -39.37 -10.12 -32.40
C GLU A 95 -40.50 -10.73 -33.23
N LEU A 96 -40.80 -12.03 -33.07
CA LEU A 96 -41.94 -12.66 -33.75
C LEU A 96 -43.29 -12.07 -33.35
N GLN A 97 -43.44 -11.61 -32.11
CA GLN A 97 -44.64 -10.91 -31.65
C GLN A 97 -44.72 -9.48 -32.21
N ASN A 98 -43.59 -8.78 -32.29
CA ASN A 98 -43.49 -7.42 -32.83
C ASN A 98 -43.58 -7.38 -34.38
N CYS A 99 -43.22 -8.46 -35.07
CA CYS A 99 -43.33 -8.60 -36.52
C CYS A 99 -44.69 -9.14 -36.99
N LYS A 100 -45.71 -9.20 -36.13
CA LYS A 100 -47.07 -9.40 -36.64
C LYS A 100 -47.41 -8.23 -37.56
N PRO A 101 -47.83 -8.49 -38.81
CA PRO A 101 -48.45 -7.43 -39.61
C PRO A 101 -49.62 -6.92 -38.76
N GLU A 102 -49.65 -5.62 -38.48
CA GLU A 102 -50.91 -5.03 -38.06
C GLU A 102 -51.92 -5.38 -39.16
N ASP A 103 -53.09 -5.89 -38.78
CA ASP A 103 -54.21 -6.02 -39.70
C ASP A 103 -54.51 -4.59 -40.17
N ASP A 104 -53.91 -4.19 -41.30
CA ASP A 104 -54.21 -2.96 -42.03
C ASP A 104 -55.63 -3.10 -42.61
N SER A 105 -56.63 -3.03 -41.73
CA SER A 105 -58.04 -3.02 -42.13
C SER A 105 -58.53 -1.62 -42.50
N GLU A 106 -57.69 -0.58 -42.38
CA GLU A 106 -58.02 0.76 -42.87
C GLU A 106 -56.78 1.40 -43.52
N ASP A 107 -56.74 1.28 -44.84
CA ASP A 107 -55.83 1.93 -45.78
C ASP A 107 -56.02 3.48 -45.73
N THR A 108 -55.73 4.07 -44.59
CA THR A 108 -55.74 5.51 -44.36
C THR A 108 -54.45 6.04 -44.95
N LYS A 109 -54.56 6.69 -46.11
CA LYS A 109 -53.44 7.37 -46.77
C LYS A 109 -52.83 8.40 -45.80
N LYS A 110 -51.76 8.00 -45.11
CA LYS A 110 -50.99 8.88 -44.22
C LYS A 110 -50.51 10.09 -44.99
N THR A 111 -50.73 11.27 -44.43
CA THR A 111 -50.24 12.51 -45.02
C THR A 111 -48.73 12.64 -44.78
N TRP A 112 -48.07 13.51 -45.54
CA TRP A 112 -46.65 13.82 -45.31
C TRP A 112 -46.37 14.46 -43.94
N GLU A 113 -47.39 14.99 -43.28
CA GLU A 113 -47.30 15.50 -41.91
C GLU A 113 -47.25 14.34 -40.93
N ASP A 114 -48.14 13.35 -41.06
CA ASP A 114 -48.14 12.13 -40.23
C ASP A 114 -46.82 11.36 -40.33
N ILE A 115 -46.29 11.19 -41.54
CA ILE A 115 -45.01 10.49 -41.77
C ILE A 115 -43.85 11.24 -41.09
N ARG A 116 -43.88 12.57 -41.11
CA ARG A 116 -42.85 13.41 -40.49
C ARG A 116 -42.91 13.33 -38.98
N ASP A 117 -44.12 13.38 -38.42
CA ASP A 117 -44.34 13.31 -36.98
C ASP A 117 -43.98 11.93 -36.43
N GLU A 118 -44.29 10.85 -37.15
CA GLU A 118 -43.82 9.50 -36.80
C GLU A 118 -42.29 9.40 -36.81
N PHE A 119 -41.64 9.96 -37.83
CA PHE A 119 -40.17 9.94 -37.93
C PHE A 119 -39.51 10.73 -36.81
N LEU A 120 -39.98 11.96 -36.56
CA LEU A 120 -39.47 12.81 -35.47
C LEU A 120 -39.73 12.18 -34.10
N GLY A 121 -40.89 11.56 -33.91
CA GLY A 121 -41.22 10.81 -32.70
C GLY A 121 -40.27 9.63 -32.48
N ARG A 122 -39.98 8.83 -33.51
CA ARG A 122 -38.99 7.73 -33.42
C ARG A 122 -37.60 8.25 -33.13
N LEU A 123 -37.18 9.37 -33.74
CA LEU A 123 -35.89 9.98 -33.50
C LEU A 123 -35.76 10.46 -32.05
N GLN A 124 -36.82 11.07 -31.51
CA GLN A 124 -36.86 11.56 -30.13
C GLN A 124 -36.82 10.40 -29.12
N LEU A 125 -37.57 9.33 -29.37
CA LEU A 125 -37.51 8.10 -28.56
C LEU A 125 -36.11 7.46 -28.60
N ASP A 126 -35.44 7.46 -29.76
CA ASP A 126 -34.08 6.93 -29.89
C ASP A 126 -33.06 7.77 -29.11
N LEU A 127 -33.22 9.10 -29.08
CA LEU A 127 -32.40 9.99 -28.24
C LEU A 127 -32.60 9.69 -26.75
N GLU A 128 -33.85 9.61 -26.30
CA GLU A 128 -34.18 9.28 -24.91
C GLU A 128 -33.64 7.91 -24.51
N TYR A 129 -33.78 6.91 -25.38
CA TYR A 129 -33.25 5.57 -25.13
C TYR A 129 -31.73 5.55 -24.99
N ARG A 130 -31.01 6.31 -25.83
CA ARG A 130 -29.54 6.46 -25.72
C ARG A 130 -29.15 7.16 -24.42
N GLU A 131 -29.89 8.17 -24.00
CA GLU A 131 -29.65 8.87 -22.73
C GLU A 131 -29.86 7.95 -21.53
N MET A 132 -30.98 7.22 -21.51
CA MET A 132 -31.29 6.24 -20.47
C MET A 132 -30.29 5.09 -20.45
N SER A 133 -29.88 4.58 -21.62
CA SER A 133 -28.84 3.56 -21.73
C SER A 133 -27.51 4.05 -21.20
N ARG A 134 -27.12 5.30 -21.53
CA ARG A 134 -25.90 5.92 -21.00
C ARG A 134 -25.97 6.07 -19.48
N ALA A 135 -27.13 6.46 -18.93
CA ALA A 135 -27.34 6.56 -17.49
C ALA A 135 -27.27 5.19 -16.79
N ALA A 136 -27.88 4.15 -17.37
CA ALA A 136 -27.83 2.79 -16.85
C ALA A 136 -26.41 2.22 -16.83
N ILE A 137 -25.66 2.38 -17.94
CA ILE A 137 -24.25 2.02 -18.02
C ILE A 137 -23.44 2.78 -16.96
N TRP A 138 -23.72 4.07 -16.76
CA TRP A 138 -23.03 4.87 -15.75
C TRP A 138 -23.31 4.41 -14.32
N GLU A 139 -24.56 4.05 -14.00
CA GLU A 139 -24.91 3.45 -12.71
C GLU A 139 -24.20 2.12 -12.47
N GLU A 140 -24.14 1.25 -13.49
CA GLU A 140 -23.47 -0.04 -13.39
C GLU A 140 -21.97 0.14 -13.11
N ILE A 141 -21.33 1.05 -13.85
CA ILE A 141 -19.94 1.47 -13.59
C ILE A 141 -19.78 2.00 -12.16
N GLN A 142 -20.69 2.84 -11.67
CA GLN A 142 -20.64 3.36 -10.30
C GLN A 142 -20.80 2.27 -9.23
N ARG A 143 -21.63 1.25 -9.47
CA ARG A 143 -21.82 0.11 -8.57
C ARG A 143 -20.59 -0.81 -8.54
N GLU A 144 -19.96 -1.02 -9.70
CA GLU A 144 -18.74 -1.84 -9.81
C GLU A 144 -17.48 -1.10 -9.33
N CYS A 145 -17.52 0.24 -9.32
CA CYS A 145 -16.40 1.05 -8.84
C CYS A 145 -16.31 1.01 -7.32
N SER A 146 -15.51 0.09 -6.80
CA SER A 146 -15.13 0.01 -5.38
C SER A 146 -14.30 1.21 -4.88
N PHE A 147 -13.82 2.05 -5.79
CA PHE A 147 -13.02 3.22 -5.48
C PHE A 147 -13.86 4.51 -5.57
N SER A 148 -14.33 4.97 -4.42
CA SER A 148 -15.08 6.22 -4.27
C SER A 148 -14.26 7.22 -3.44
N PRO A 149 -13.28 7.91 -4.05
CA PRO A 149 -12.45 8.86 -3.31
C PRO A 149 -13.30 10.03 -2.83
N SER A 150 -13.45 10.17 -1.51
CA SER A 150 -14.11 11.33 -0.93
C SER A 150 -13.17 12.52 -0.96
N ILE A 151 -13.58 13.61 -1.61
CA ILE A 151 -12.89 14.89 -1.50
C ILE A 151 -13.06 15.39 -0.06
N THR A 152 -11.96 15.69 0.63
CA THR A 152 -12.04 16.22 2.00
C THR A 152 -12.83 17.54 2.01
N ARG A 153 -13.58 17.81 3.09
CA ARG A 153 -14.35 19.07 3.25
C ARG A 153 -13.49 20.32 3.00
N ARG A 154 -12.21 20.26 3.38
CA ARG A 154 -11.23 21.32 3.14
C ARG A 154 -10.91 21.52 1.67
N ALA A 155 -10.81 20.44 0.90
CA ALA A 155 -10.59 20.52 -0.54
C ALA A 155 -11.85 20.95 -1.30
N GLN A 156 -13.05 20.61 -0.81
CA GLN A 156 -14.32 21.10 -1.37
C GLN A 156 -14.50 22.61 -1.20
N GLN A 157 -14.02 23.17 -0.09
CA GLN A 157 -14.05 24.61 0.19
C GLN A 157 -12.88 25.37 -0.44
N LEU A 158 -11.97 24.67 -1.13
CA LEU A 158 -10.80 25.29 -1.73
C LEU A 158 -11.20 25.89 -3.07
N GLU A 159 -11.32 27.22 -3.11
CA GLU A 159 -11.45 27.95 -4.37
C GLU A 159 -10.13 27.85 -5.13
N LEU A 160 -10.09 26.92 -6.08
CA LEU A 160 -9.03 26.82 -7.05
C LEU A 160 -9.24 27.93 -8.07
N GLY A 161 -8.64 29.10 -7.81
CA GLY A 161 -8.56 30.19 -8.78
C GLY A 161 -7.86 29.79 -10.09
N ASP A 162 -7.63 30.76 -10.95
CA ASP A 162 -7.11 30.49 -12.29
C ASP A 162 -5.74 29.79 -12.27
N PHE A 163 -5.41 29.10 -13.36
CA PHE A 163 -4.15 28.38 -13.49
C PHE A 163 -2.94 29.29 -13.23
N GLU A 164 -2.97 30.50 -13.78
CA GLU A 164 -1.91 31.50 -13.65
C GLU A 164 -1.65 31.88 -12.18
N GLU A 165 -2.73 32.08 -11.41
CA GLU A 165 -2.65 32.45 -9.99
C GLU A 165 -2.09 31.33 -9.14
N ARG A 166 -2.52 30.09 -9.40
CA ARG A 166 -2.00 28.90 -8.72
C ARG A 166 -0.53 28.68 -9.03
N TYR A 167 -0.13 28.88 -10.29
CA TYR A 167 1.27 28.76 -10.71
C TYR A 167 2.17 29.80 -10.01
N ARG A 168 1.74 31.07 -9.95
CA ARG A 168 2.48 32.12 -9.23
C ARG A 168 2.62 31.81 -7.74
N ARG A 169 1.53 31.37 -7.10
CA ARG A 169 1.54 30.98 -5.67
C ARG A 169 2.53 29.86 -5.40
N ASP A 170 2.58 28.83 -6.24
CA ASP A 170 3.53 27.73 -6.09
C ASP A 170 4.99 28.20 -6.25
N LEU A 171 5.27 29.09 -7.22
CA LEU A 171 6.61 29.68 -7.36
C LEU A 171 7.01 30.50 -6.13
N ASP A 172 6.10 31.30 -5.59
CA ASP A 172 6.34 32.10 -4.38
C ASP A 172 6.57 31.20 -3.15
N GLU A 173 5.80 30.13 -2.98
CA GLU A 173 6.00 29.15 -1.91
C GLU A 173 7.34 28.42 -2.03
N ARG A 174 7.76 28.05 -3.24
CA ARG A 174 9.09 27.46 -3.48
C ARG A 174 10.20 28.43 -3.10
N ARG A 175 10.07 29.70 -3.49
CA ARG A 175 11.04 30.75 -3.13
C ARG A 175 11.12 30.93 -1.62
N LEU A 176 9.97 31.06 -0.94
CA LEU A 176 9.90 31.22 0.52
C LEU A 176 10.52 30.02 1.25
N ARG A 177 10.27 28.78 0.80
CA ARG A 177 10.90 27.58 1.37
C ARG A 177 12.42 27.61 1.24
N HIS A 178 12.94 28.01 0.08
CA HIS A 178 14.37 28.17 -0.13
C HIS A 178 14.98 29.21 0.81
N GLU A 179 14.34 30.37 0.96
CA GLU A 179 14.78 31.44 1.87
C GLU A 179 14.78 30.97 3.33
N GLN A 180 13.73 30.26 3.76
CA GLN A 180 13.65 29.70 5.12
C GLN A 180 14.75 28.67 5.39
N LEU A 181 15.05 27.79 4.42
CA LEU A 181 16.12 26.82 4.54
C LEU A 181 17.50 27.50 4.59
N ALA A 182 17.71 28.53 3.76
CA ALA A 182 18.94 29.33 3.78
C ALA A 182 19.12 30.04 5.13
N ALA A 183 18.08 30.67 5.66
CA ALA A 183 18.11 31.34 6.97
C ALA A 183 18.39 30.35 8.11
N ARG A 184 17.82 29.14 8.06
CA ARG A 184 18.11 28.07 9.03
C ARG A 184 19.56 27.59 8.93
N ALA A 185 20.09 27.43 7.72
CA ALA A 185 21.47 27.05 7.49
C ALA A 185 22.45 28.12 8.00
N GLU A 186 22.16 29.40 7.75
CA GLU A 186 22.97 30.52 8.24
C GLU A 186 22.96 30.58 9.77
N ALA A 187 21.78 30.42 10.39
CA ALA A 187 21.66 30.37 11.85
C ALA A 187 22.44 29.18 12.44
N ALA A 188 22.43 28.02 11.79
CA ALA A 188 23.20 26.85 12.21
C ALA A 188 24.72 27.12 12.10
N ALA A 189 25.18 27.68 10.98
CA ALA A 189 26.59 28.04 10.77
C ALA A 189 27.07 29.09 11.79
N LYS A 190 26.22 30.06 12.14
CA LYS A 190 26.54 31.06 13.18
C LYS A 190 26.72 30.41 14.55
N ARG A 191 25.84 29.47 14.92
CA ARG A 191 25.95 28.70 16.17
C ARG A 191 27.23 27.86 16.21
N GLU A 192 27.58 27.22 15.10
CA GLU A 192 28.80 26.44 14.96
C GLU A 192 30.06 27.31 15.15
N ARG A 193 30.13 28.45 14.47
CA ARG A 193 31.23 29.43 14.64
C ARG A 193 31.32 29.94 16.08
N GLU A 194 30.20 30.18 16.75
CA GLU A 194 30.19 30.61 18.14
C GLU A 194 30.68 29.50 19.09
N PHE A 195 30.26 28.26 18.86
CA PHE A 195 30.74 27.08 19.58
C PHE A 195 32.24 26.88 19.40
N GLU A 196 32.75 27.00 18.17
CA GLU A 196 34.18 26.95 17.86
C GLU A 196 34.96 28.06 18.59
N ARG A 197 34.47 29.31 18.57
CA ARG A 197 35.10 30.42 19.30
C ARG A 197 35.15 30.17 20.80
N ARG A 198 34.05 29.70 21.40
CA ARG A 198 34.01 29.36 22.84
C ARG A 198 35.02 28.26 23.16
N ASN A 199 35.08 27.21 22.35
CA ASN A 199 35.98 26.08 22.56
C ASN A 199 37.45 26.36 22.21
N ALA A 200 37.73 27.32 21.33
CA ALA A 200 39.09 27.76 21.04
C ALA A 200 39.78 28.30 22.31
N SER A 201 39.05 29.02 23.16
CA SER A 201 39.56 29.50 24.46
C SER A 201 39.85 28.37 25.45
N VAL A 202 39.06 27.29 25.42
CA VAL A 202 39.24 26.10 26.27
C VAL A 202 40.41 25.26 25.77
N LYS A 203 40.59 25.15 24.45
CA LYS A 203 41.76 24.49 23.83
C LYS A 203 43.05 25.27 24.11
N ALA A 204 43.03 26.61 24.06
CA ALA A 204 44.17 27.44 24.41
C ALA A 204 44.54 27.35 25.91
N LYS A 205 43.56 27.21 26.81
CA LYS A 205 43.81 27.01 28.26
C LYS A 205 44.26 25.58 28.61
N LYS A 206 43.96 24.59 27.77
CA LYS A 206 44.51 23.24 27.86
C LYS A 206 45.80 23.13 27.03
N HIS A 207 46.81 23.93 27.37
CA HIS A 207 48.17 23.46 27.17
C HIS A 207 48.33 22.23 28.06
N PHE A 208 48.16 21.06 27.45
CA PHE A 208 48.45 19.76 28.04
C PHE A 208 49.95 19.77 28.34
N ALA A 209 50.33 20.21 29.54
CA ALA A 209 51.70 20.03 30.00
C ALA A 209 51.95 18.53 29.99
N LEU A 210 52.83 18.08 29.09
CA LEU A 210 53.33 16.71 29.09
C LEU A 210 53.79 16.43 30.51
N SER A 211 53.11 15.51 31.19
CA SER A 211 53.40 15.22 32.60
C SER A 211 54.89 14.92 32.72
N ALA A 212 55.57 15.59 33.66
CA ALA A 212 56.99 15.39 33.90
C ALA A 212 57.36 13.89 33.96
N PRO A 213 58.56 13.49 33.49
CA PRO A 213 59.00 12.10 33.52
C PRO A 213 58.75 11.48 34.90
N PHE A 214 58.36 10.21 34.95
CA PHE A 214 58.00 9.52 36.20
C PHE A 214 59.04 9.74 37.32
N GLN A 215 60.32 9.75 36.97
CA GLN A 215 61.42 9.98 37.90
C GLN A 215 61.35 11.35 38.61
N GLU A 216 60.92 12.39 37.90
CA GLU A 216 60.81 13.75 38.45
C GLU A 216 59.61 13.87 39.39
N ARG A 217 58.50 13.23 39.04
CA ARG A 217 57.33 13.09 39.92
C ARG A 217 57.67 12.32 41.19
N LEU A 218 58.41 11.22 41.07
CA LEU A 218 58.85 10.43 42.22
C LEU A 218 59.76 11.22 43.16
N ARG A 219 60.71 12.01 42.62
CA ARG A 219 61.57 12.90 43.42
C ARG A 219 60.75 13.94 44.19
N GLN A 220 59.78 14.56 43.54
CA GLN A 220 58.89 15.53 44.18
C GLN A 220 58.03 14.88 45.27
N ASP A 221 57.55 13.66 45.06
CA ASP A 221 56.72 12.94 46.04
C ASP A 221 57.54 12.51 47.27
N ILE A 222 58.77 12.03 47.06
CA ILE A 222 59.72 11.74 48.15
C ILE A 222 60.06 13.02 48.92
N ALA A 223 60.30 14.14 48.23
CA ALA A 223 60.57 15.42 48.87
C ALA A 223 59.39 15.91 49.73
N LYS A 224 58.16 15.75 49.23
CA LYS A 224 56.95 16.07 49.99
C LYS A 224 56.76 15.18 51.21
N ARG A 225 57.05 13.87 51.12
CA ARG A 225 57.01 12.97 52.28
C ARG A 225 58.03 13.36 53.34
N ARG A 226 59.27 13.63 52.93
CA ARG A 226 60.32 14.11 53.83
C ARG A 226 59.99 15.46 54.49
N ALA A 227 59.26 16.34 53.80
CA ALA A 227 58.82 17.60 54.37
C ALA A 227 57.72 17.41 55.44
N ARG A 228 56.85 16.42 55.26
CA ARG A 228 55.82 16.05 56.26
C ARG A 228 56.41 15.35 57.48
N GLU A 229 57.48 14.58 57.30
CA GLU A 229 58.20 13.93 58.42
C GLU A 229 59.05 14.90 59.24
N ARG A 230 59.24 16.14 58.78
CA ARG A 230 59.97 17.22 59.48
C ARG A 230 59.06 18.22 60.19
N GLN A 231 57.74 18.04 60.11
CA GLN A 231 56.72 18.76 60.89
C GLN A 231 56.21 17.86 62.01
#